data_AF-A0A3C1H9X6-F1
#
_entry.id   AF-A0A3C1H9X6-F1
#
_cell.length_a   1.000
_cell.length_b   1.000
_cell.length_c   1.000
_cell.angle_alpha   90.00
_cell.angle_beta   90.00
_cell.angle_gamma   90.00
#
_symmetry.space_group_name_H-M   'P 1'
#
loop_
_entity.id
_entity.type
_entity.pdbx_description
1 polymer ?
#
loop_
_entity_poly.entity_id
_entity_poly.type
_entity_poly.pdbx_seq_one_letter_code
_entity_poly.pdbx_strand_id
1 'polypeptide(L)'
;MRFARHYRYVLSFLLLLVFCSVMVIHGLQARQSKHIELREAMILLHTRGYTNKADTLYTRLIQETKELPNKVLLDDFQRTLLLVDPSTRQPQNPVWNYHWVVSNELERRSESSLEQALRLADQR
;
A
#
# COMPACT_ATOMS: atom_id res chain seq x y z
N MET A 1 -22.83 21.62 34.65
CA MET A 1 -22.15 22.72 33.91
C MET A 1 -20.90 23.32 34.60
N ARG A 2 -20.53 22.96 35.84
CA ARG A 2 -19.25 23.41 36.46
C ARG A 2 -18.01 22.65 35.96
N PHE A 3 -18.13 21.34 35.72
CA PHE A 3 -17.04 20.50 35.20
C PHE A 3 -16.54 20.96 33.82
N ALA A 4 -17.45 21.23 32.87
CA ALA A 4 -17.09 21.72 31.53
C ALA A 4 -16.40 23.10 31.56
N ARG A 5 -16.64 23.92 32.60
CA ARG A 5 -16.00 25.22 32.77
C ARG A 5 -14.61 25.09 33.43
N HIS A 6 -14.42 24.12 34.32
CA HIS A 6 -13.14 23.85 34.99
C HIS A 6 -12.15 23.12 34.07
N TYR A 7 -12.62 22.14 33.30
CA TYR A 7 -11.81 21.37 32.34
C TYR A 7 -11.88 21.93 30.91
N ARG A 8 -12.31 23.17 30.73
CA ARG A 8 -12.52 23.78 29.40
C ARG A 8 -11.30 23.66 28.50
N TYR A 9 -10.10 23.89 29.05
CA TYR A 9 -8.84 23.76 28.32
C TYR A 9 -8.48 22.31 27.97
N VAL A 10 -8.71 21.38 28.91
CA VAL A 10 -8.50 19.95 28.67
C VAL A 10 -9.46 19.43 27.59
N LEU A 11 -10.71 19.89 27.63
CA LEU A 11 -11.74 19.48 26.67
C LEU A 11 -11.48 20.06 25.28
N SER A 12 -11.02 21.31 25.18
CA SER A 12 -10.57 21.89 23.89
C SER A 12 -9.32 21.18 23.36
N PHE A 13 -8.38 20.81 24.24
CA PHE A 13 -7.18 20.08 23.85
C PHE A 13 -7.51 18.69 23.31
N LEU A 14 -8.39 17.94 24.00
CA LEU A 14 -8.87 16.64 23.53
C LEU A 14 -9.60 16.75 22.20
N LEU A 15 -10.44 17.78 22.01
CA LEU A 15 -11.15 18.01 20.76
C LEU A 15 -10.17 18.28 19.61
N LEU A 16 -9.17 19.13 19.83
CA LEU A 16 -8.11 19.39 18.85
C LEU A 16 -7.34 18.11 18.51
N LEU A 17 -7.00 17.30 19.52
CA LEU A 17 -6.25 16.07 19.32
C LEU A 17 -7.06 15.06 18.48
N VAL A 18 -8.34 14.87 18.79
CA VAL A 18 -9.24 14.05 17.98
C VAL A 18 -9.33 14.56 16.55
N PHE A 19 -9.49 15.88 16.37
CA PHE A 19 -9.55 16.49 15.05
C PHE A 19 -8.28 16.23 14.22
N CYS A 20 -7.09 16.43 14.82
CA CYS A 20 -5.82 16.16 14.18
C CYS A 20 -5.68 14.68 13.79
N SER A 21 -6.03 13.75 14.68
CA SER A 21 -5.99 12.32 14.40
C SER A 21 -6.92 11.93 13.24
N VAL A 22 -8.14 12.45 13.22
CA VAL A 22 -9.12 12.21 12.15
C VAL A 22 -8.60 12.73 10.82
N MET A 23 -8.03 13.93 10.78
CA MET A 23 -7.48 14.54 9.56
C MET A 23 -6.33 13.70 8.98
N VAL A 24 -5.44 13.19 9.84
CA VAL A 24 -4.34 12.31 9.41
C VAL A 24 -4.89 11.01 8.81
N ILE A 25 -5.88 10.37 9.45
CA ILE A 25 -6.48 9.12 8.95
C ILE A 25 -7.13 9.35 7.57
N HIS A 26 -7.89 10.43 7.41
CA HIS A 26 -8.51 10.78 6.12
C HIS A 26 -7.46 11.03 5.04
N GLY A 27 -6.37 11.73 5.38
CA GLY A 27 -5.25 11.95 4.46
C GLY A 27 -4.61 10.65 3.99
N LEU A 28 -4.41 9.69 4.89
CA LEU A 28 -3.87 8.37 4.55
C LEU A 28 -4.84 7.57 3.68
N GLN A 29 -6.14 7.54 4.03
CA GLN A 29 -7.16 6.84 3.25
C GLN A 29 -7.31 7.41 1.83
N ALA A 30 -7.27 8.73 1.68
CA ALA A 30 -7.34 9.36 0.36
C ALA A 30 -6.16 8.97 -0.54
N ARG A 31 -4.95 8.93 0.02
CA ARG A 31 -3.75 8.46 -0.71
C ARG A 31 -3.87 6.99 -1.12
N GLN A 32 -4.31 6.12 -0.21
CA GLN A 32 -4.53 4.70 -0.50
C GLN A 32 -5.59 4.51 -1.60
N SER A 33 -6.71 5.23 -1.51
CA SER A 33 -7.77 5.17 -2.53
C SER A 33 -7.26 5.56 -3.91
N LYS A 34 -6.48 6.65 -3.99
CA LYS A 34 -5.88 7.10 -5.25
C LYS A 34 -4.89 6.07 -5.80
N HIS A 35 -4.11 5.42 -4.94
CA HIS A 35 -3.20 4.36 -5.35
C HIS A 35 -3.95 3.17 -5.98
N ILE A 36 -5.01 2.70 -5.31
CA ILE A 36 -5.86 1.61 -5.81
C ILE A 36 -6.47 2.00 -7.17
N GLU A 37 -6.93 3.23 -7.33
CA GLU A 37 -7.46 3.75 -8.59
C GLU A 37 -6.40 3.71 -9.71
N LEU A 38 -5.17 4.13 -9.42
CA LEU A 38 -4.05 4.07 -10.38
C LEU A 38 -3.74 2.63 -10.79
N ARG A 39 -3.74 1.69 -9.84
CA ARG A 39 -3.51 0.26 -10.10
C ARG A 39 -4.60 -0.32 -11.01
N GLU A 40 -5.87 -0.11 -10.68
CA GLU A 40 -6.97 -0.63 -11.51
C GLU A 40 -7.01 0.04 -12.89
N ALA A 41 -6.68 1.34 -12.98
CA ALA A 41 -6.56 2.02 -14.26
C ALA A 41 -5.41 1.46 -15.12
N MET A 42 -4.26 1.14 -14.52
CA MET A 42 -3.15 0.47 -15.21
C MET A 42 -3.58 -0.88 -15.77
N ILE A 43 -4.20 -1.72 -14.92
CA ILE A 43 -4.69 -3.05 -15.32
C ILE A 43 -5.68 -2.91 -16.47
N LEU A 44 -6.68 -2.02 -16.34
CA LEU A 44 -7.70 -1.80 -17.36
C LEU A 44 -7.08 -1.38 -18.70
N LEU A 45 -6.14 -0.42 -18.68
CA LEU A 45 -5.48 0.06 -19.89
C LEU A 45 -4.65 -1.05 -20.55
N HIS A 46 -3.93 -1.85 -19.77
CA HIS A 46 -3.18 -2.98 -20.28
C HIS A 46 -4.10 -4.04 -20.92
N THR A 47 -5.16 -4.45 -20.22
CA THR A 47 -6.14 -5.43 -20.72
C THR A 47 -6.82 -4.97 -22.01
N ARG A 48 -6.97 -3.65 -22.21
CA ARG A 48 -7.54 -3.05 -23.43
C ARG A 48 -6.51 -2.78 -24.53
N GLY A 49 -5.24 -3.15 -24.34
CA GLY A 49 -4.17 -2.98 -25.33
C GLY A 49 -3.55 -1.57 -25.38
N TYR A 50 -3.88 -0.67 -24.45
CA TYR A 50 -3.29 0.66 -24.35
C TYR A 50 -1.97 0.63 -23.57
N THR A 51 -1.00 -0.16 -24.05
CA THR A 51 0.27 -0.45 -23.37
C THR A 51 1.05 0.81 -22.97
N ASN A 52 1.21 1.78 -23.87
CA ASN A 52 1.92 3.04 -23.57
C ASN A 52 1.34 3.80 -22.37
N LYS A 53 0.01 3.83 -22.23
CA LYS A 53 -0.66 4.50 -21.10
C LYS A 53 -0.54 3.68 -19.83
N ALA A 54 -0.61 2.35 -19.93
CA ALA A 54 -0.40 1.45 -18.81
C ALA A 54 1.03 1.59 -18.26
N ASP A 55 2.06 1.69 -19.11
CA ASP A 55 3.46 1.87 -18.71
C ASP A 55 3.69 3.21 -17.99
N THR A 56 2.97 4.25 -18.41
CA THR A 56 3.00 5.55 -17.73
C THR A 56 2.47 5.44 -16.30
N LEU A 57 1.39 4.68 -16.10
CA LEU A 57 0.82 4.44 -14.76
C LEU A 57 1.69 3.51 -13.92
N TYR A 58 2.25 2.46 -14.53
CA TYR A 58 3.24 1.59 -13.90
C TYR A 58 4.40 2.40 -13.30
N THR A 59 4.96 3.32 -14.08
CA THR A 59 6.07 4.17 -13.64
C THR A 59 5.72 5.02 -12.42
N ARG A 60 4.46 5.46 -12.28
CA ARG A 60 3.99 6.18 -11.08
C ARG A 60 3.80 5.23 -9.90
N LEU A 61 3.21 4.06 -10.13
CA LEU A 61 2.98 3.07 -9.09
C LEU A 61 4.29 2.63 -8.43
N ILE A 62 5.35 2.36 -9.21
CA ILE A 62 6.65 1.96 -8.65
C ILE A 62 7.31 3.03 -7.77
N GLN A 63 7.04 4.31 -8.02
CA GLN A 63 7.56 5.40 -7.20
C GLN A 63 6.88 5.42 -5.82
N GLU A 64 5.59 5.09 -5.79
CA GLU A 64 4.79 5.06 -4.57
C GLU A 64 5.02 3.78 -3.74
N THR A 65 5.39 2.66 -4.37
CA THR A 65 5.51 1.33 -3.73
C THR A 65 6.26 1.33 -2.40
N LYS A 66 7.37 2.07 -2.30
CA LYS A 66 8.21 2.10 -1.09
C LYS A 66 7.53 2.76 0.12
N GLU A 67 6.61 3.68 -0.13
CA GLU A 67 5.89 4.42 0.91
C GLU A 67 4.56 3.76 1.31
N LEU A 68 4.14 2.73 0.57
CA LEU A 68 2.89 2.04 0.84
C LEU A 68 2.96 1.23 2.13
N PRO A 69 1.87 1.19 2.92
CA PRO A 69 1.74 0.26 4.02
C PRO A 69 1.74 -1.20 3.53
N ASN A 70 2.24 -2.13 4.36
CA ASN A 70 2.28 -3.57 4.03
C ASN A 70 0.93 -4.13 3.58
N LYS A 71 -0.17 -3.68 4.18
CA LYS A 71 -1.51 -4.12 3.79
C LYS A 71 -1.81 -3.82 2.32
N VAL A 72 -1.48 -2.62 1.85
CA VAL A 72 -1.73 -2.21 0.46
C VAL A 72 -0.86 -3.03 -0.49
N LEU A 73 0.43 -3.22 -0.16
CA LEU A 73 1.33 -4.07 -0.94
C LEU A 73 0.85 -5.52 -1.03
N LEU A 74 0.33 -6.09 0.07
CA LEU A 74 -0.23 -7.44 0.07
C LEU A 74 -1.47 -7.53 -0.83
N ASP A 75 -2.36 -6.54 -0.75
CA ASP A 75 -3.55 -6.47 -1.60
C ASP A 75 -3.16 -6.35 -3.09
N ASP A 76 -2.14 -5.55 -3.41
CA ASP A 76 -1.60 -5.39 -4.77
C ASP A 76 -0.97 -6.68 -5.29
N PHE A 77 -0.20 -7.38 -4.44
CA PHE A 77 0.39 -8.67 -4.75
C PHE A 77 -0.70 -9.70 -5.07
N GLN A 78 -1.70 -9.84 -4.21
CA GLN A 78 -2.82 -10.76 -4.43
C GLN A 78 -3.59 -10.39 -5.71
N ARG A 79 -3.85 -9.10 -5.93
CA ARG A 79 -4.59 -8.63 -7.10
C ARG A 79 -3.86 -8.94 -8.40
N THR A 80 -2.55 -8.72 -8.44
CA THR A 80 -1.73 -8.97 -9.63
C THR A 80 -1.51 -10.47 -9.87
N LEU A 81 -1.37 -11.27 -8.82
CA LEU A 81 -1.21 -12.73 -8.91
C LEU A 81 -2.38 -13.41 -9.65
N LEU A 82 -3.60 -12.87 -9.53
CA LEU A 82 -4.78 -13.37 -10.26
C LEU A 82 -4.77 -13.06 -11.76
N LEU A 83 -3.88 -12.16 -12.21
CA LEU A 83 -3.86 -11.63 -13.57
C LEU A 83 -2.62 -12.04 -14.36
N VAL A 84 -1.60 -12.56 -13.68
CA VAL A 84 -0.32 -12.90 -14.28
C VAL A 84 0.06 -14.33 -13.93
N ASP A 85 0.71 -15.02 -14.86
CA ASP A 85 1.34 -16.30 -14.56
C ASP A 85 2.80 -16.04 -14.15
N PRO A 86 3.15 -16.21 -12.85
CA PRO A 86 4.50 -15.95 -12.36
C PRO A 86 5.54 -16.92 -12.95
N SER A 87 5.11 -18.08 -13.49
CA SER A 87 6.00 -19.07 -14.10
C SER A 87 6.45 -18.66 -15.51
N THR A 88 5.75 -17.70 -16.13
CA THR A 88 6.08 -17.19 -17.47
C THR A 88 6.76 -15.84 -17.38
N ARG A 89 7.76 -15.58 -18.25
CA ARG A 89 8.38 -14.25 -18.35
C ARG A 89 7.62 -13.38 -19.34
N GLN A 90 7.10 -12.25 -18.86
CA GLN A 90 6.36 -11.27 -19.67
C GLN A 90 6.92 -9.85 -19.48
N PRO A 91 8.15 -9.56 -19.96
CA PRO A 91 8.83 -8.29 -19.66
C PRO A 91 8.13 -7.05 -20.25
N GLN A 92 7.28 -7.24 -21.26
CA GLN A 92 6.49 -6.16 -21.89
C GLN A 92 5.13 -5.96 -21.21
N ASN A 93 4.80 -6.74 -20.18
CA ASN A 93 3.55 -6.64 -19.45
C ASN A 93 3.76 -5.80 -18.18
N PRO A 94 3.24 -4.55 -18.11
CA PRO A 94 3.37 -3.71 -16.92
C PRO A 94 2.74 -4.32 -15.66
N VAL A 95 1.69 -5.13 -15.78
CA VAL A 95 1.06 -5.82 -14.65
C VAL A 95 2.00 -6.89 -14.10
N TRP A 96 2.66 -7.65 -14.99
CA TRP A 96 3.66 -8.66 -14.60
C TRP A 96 4.91 -8.01 -13.97
N ASN A 97 5.39 -6.91 -14.55
CA ASN A 97 6.51 -6.15 -13.98
C ASN A 97 6.16 -5.63 -12.58
N TYR A 98 4.95 -5.08 -12.42
CA TYR A 98 4.48 -4.57 -11.13
C TYR A 98 4.33 -5.67 -10.09
N HIS A 99 3.83 -6.85 -10.48
CA HIS A 99 3.75 -8.03 -9.60
C HIS A 99 5.11 -8.34 -8.95
N TRP A 100 6.17 -8.38 -9.75
CA TRP A 100 7.52 -8.65 -9.24
C TRP A 100 8.07 -7.53 -8.38
N VAL A 101 7.81 -6.27 -8.73
CA VAL A 101 8.22 -5.13 -7.88
C VAL A 101 7.58 -5.23 -6.49
N VAL A 102 6.28 -5.51 -6.42
CA VAL A 102 5.56 -5.66 -5.16
C VAL A 102 6.03 -6.91 -4.40
N SER A 103 6.22 -8.04 -5.09
CA SER A 103 6.74 -9.28 -4.49
C SER A 103 8.10 -9.06 -3.84
N ASN A 104 9.05 -8.45 -4.58
CA ASN A 104 10.40 -8.19 -4.08
C ASN A 104 10.38 -7.21 -2.90
N GLU A 105 9.50 -6.21 -2.93
CA GLU A 105 9.37 -5.27 -1.80
C GLU A 105 8.78 -5.94 -0.57
N LEU A 106 7.80 -6.85 -0.72
CA LEU A 106 7.27 -7.65 0.39
C LEU A 106 8.33 -8.59 0.97
N GLU A 107 9.10 -9.27 0.12
CA GLU A 107 10.20 -10.14 0.53
C GLU A 107 11.23 -9.36 1.33
N ARG A 108 11.70 -8.22 0.79
CA ARG A 108 12.64 -7.31 1.45
C ARG A 108 12.15 -6.84 2.82
N ARG A 109 10.85 -6.55 2.98
CA ARG A 109 10.29 -6.15 4.28
C ARG A 109 10.18 -7.32 5.25
N SER A 110 9.97 -8.53 4.72
CA SER A 110 9.83 -9.75 5.51
C SER A 110 11.16 -10.32 6.01
N GLU A 111 12.30 -9.96 5.43
CA GLU A 111 13.64 -10.43 5.85
C GLU A 111 13.85 -10.29 7.38
N SER A 112 13.51 -9.14 7.95
CA SER A 112 13.59 -8.91 9.39
C SER A 112 12.67 -9.82 10.23
N SER A 113 11.49 -10.16 9.69
CA SER A 113 10.55 -11.06 10.34
C SER A 113 10.97 -12.53 10.19
N LEU A 114 11.62 -12.87 9.08
CA LEU A 114 12.18 -14.19 8.80
C LEU A 114 13.29 -14.51 9.80
N GLU A 115 14.22 -13.57 10.05
CA GLU A 115 15.26 -13.75 11.08
C GLU A 115 14.66 -14.01 12.46
N GLN A 116 13.58 -13.30 12.81
CA GLN A 116 12.89 -13.52 14.09
C GLN A 116 12.19 -14.88 14.15
N ALA A 117 11.56 -15.31 13.05
CA ALA A 117 10.93 -16.62 12.96
C ALA A 117 11.95 -17.77 13.06
N LEU A 118 13.12 -17.62 12.42
CA LEU A 118 14.21 -18.60 12.50
C LEU A 118 14.75 -18.73 13.93
N ARG A 119 14.96 -17.61 14.64
CA ARG A 119 15.38 -17.64 16.05
C ARG A 119 14.38 -18.36 16.96
N LEU A 120 13.07 -18.20 16.70
CA LEU A 120 12.04 -18.92 17.45
C LEU A 120 12.04 -20.43 17.16
N ALA A 121 12.39 -20.83 15.93
CA ALA A 121 12.49 -22.24 15.55
C ALA A 121 13.74 -22.93 16.14
N ASP A 122 14.85 -22.20 16.26
CA ASP A 122 16.13 -22.69 16.81
C ASP A 122 16.15 -22.75 18.34
N GLN A 123 15.18 -22.15 19.05
CA GLN A 123 15.04 -22.25 20.52
C GLN A 123 14.48 -23.62 20.99
N ARG A 124 14.81 -24.70 20.28
CA ARG A 124 14.52 -26.10 20.67
C ARG A 124 15.74 -26.75 21.29
#